data_AF-A0A7W9SWE2-F1
#
_entry.id   AF-A0A7W9SWE2-F1
#
_cell.length_a   1.000
_cell.length_b   1.000
_cell.length_c   1.000
_cell.angle_alpha   90.00
_cell.angle_beta   90.00
_cell.angle_gamma   90.00
#
_symmetry.space_group_name_H-M   'P 1'
#
loop_
_entity.id
_entity.type
_entity.pdbx_description
1 polymer ?
#
loop_
_entity_poly.entity_id
_entity_poly.type
_entity_poly.pdbx_seq_one_letter_code
_entity_poly.pdbx_strand_id
1 'polypeptide(L)' 'MDISASSRGCNSLTGRFVVPEYVLSATNEVERLHLTFEQHCEGGIPALRGEISYGK' A
#
# COMPACT_ATOMS: atom_id res chain seq x y z
N MET A 1 8.42 -0.90 -5.38
CA MET A 1 7.30 -0.84 -4.43
C MET A 1 6.58 -2.16 -4.58
N ASP A 2 6.38 -2.97 -3.54
CA ASP A 2 5.83 -4.33 -3.63
C ASP A 2 4.92 -4.59 -2.44
N ILE A 3 3.69 -5.04 -2.70
CA ILE A 3 2.82 -5.62 -1.67
C ILE A 3 2.71 -7.11 -1.93
N SER A 4 3.26 -7.89 -1.01
CA SER A 4 3.17 -9.35 -1.02
C SER A 4 2.21 -9.84 0.05
N ALA A 5 1.17 -10.54 -0.38
CA ALA A 5 0.38 -11.44 0.44
C ALA A 5 0.70 -12.86 -0.03
N SER A 6 0.92 -13.77 0.92
CA SER A 6 1.35 -15.16 0.71
C SER A 6 0.91 -15.79 -0.63
N SER A 7 1.88 -15.94 -1.53
CA SER A 7 1.81 -16.72 -2.79
C SER A 7 1.29 -16.06 -4.09
N ARG A 8 1.43 -14.74 -4.27
CA ARG A 8 1.32 -14.11 -5.61
C ARG A 8 2.53 -13.22 -5.93
N GLY A 9 3.68 -13.83 -6.17
CA GLY A 9 4.87 -13.11 -6.63
C GLY A 9 4.66 -12.52 -8.02
N CYS A 10 5.06 -11.27 -8.22
CA CYS A 10 5.08 -10.57 -9.51
C CYS A 10 6.53 -10.17 -9.82
N ASN A 11 7.00 -10.45 -11.03
CA ASN A 11 8.36 -10.10 -11.44
C ASN A 11 8.43 -8.66 -11.98
N SER A 12 7.34 -8.17 -12.57
CA SER A 12 7.16 -6.78 -12.96
C SER A 12 5.92 -6.17 -12.30
N LEU A 13 6.10 -5.00 -11.68
CA LEU A 13 5.10 -4.38 -10.84
C LEU A 13 4.94 -2.89 -11.16
N THR A 14 3.71 -2.50 -11.47
CA THR A 14 3.33 -1.09 -11.69
C THR A 14 2.12 -0.76 -10.82
N GLY A 15 1.93 0.50 -10.46
CA GLY A 15 0.85 0.85 -9.54
C GLY A 15 1.01 2.21 -8.89
N ARG A 16 0.19 2.46 -7.88
CA ARG A 16 0.22 3.70 -7.09
C ARG A 16 -0.16 3.46 -5.64
N PHE A 17 0.30 4.39 -4.82
CA PHE A 17 -0.11 4.53 -3.43
C PHE A 17 -0.68 5.91 -3.23
N VAL A 18 -1.77 5.97 -2.48
CA VAL A 18 -2.35 7.22 -2.00
C VAL A 18 -2.34 7.14 -0.49
N VAL A 19 -1.86 8.19 0.15
CA VAL A 19 -1.79 8.29 1.62
C VAL A 19 -2.69 9.44 2.06
N PRO A 20 -4.00 9.17 2.29
CA PRO A 20 -4.92 10.22 2.73
C PRO A 20 -4.60 10.77 4.12
N GLU A 21 -4.02 9.96 5.00
CA GLU A 21 -3.67 10.37 6.36
C GLU A 21 -2.30 9.82 6.75
N TYR A 22 -1.46 10.70 7.28
CA TYR A 22 -0.18 10.35 7.91
C TYR A 22 0.09 11.32 9.06
N VAL A 23 0.00 10.81 10.29
CA VAL A 23 0.19 11.58 11.50
C VAL A 23 1.32 10.98 12.32
N LEU A 24 2.25 11.83 12.69
CA LEU A 24 3.37 11.50 13.56
C LEU A 24 3.15 12.07 14.96
N SER A 25 3.59 11.32 15.97
CA SER A 25 3.71 11.81 17.33
C SER A 25 4.87 12.83 17.44
N ALA A 26 4.98 13.50 18.60
CA ALA A 26 6.09 14.40 18.90
C ALA A 26 7.47 13.70 18.89
N THR A 27 7.52 12.36 19.01
CA THR A 27 8.74 11.56 18.96
C THR A 27 8.99 10.94 17.57
N ASN A 28 8.23 11.35 16.54
CA ASN A 28 8.28 10.81 15.17
C ASN A 28 7.82 9.34 15.04
N GLU A 29 6.99 8.86 15.95
CA GLU A 29 6.31 7.57 15.80
C GLU A 29 5.03 7.74 14.99
N VAL A 30 4.66 6.74 14.18
CA VAL A 30 3.41 6.77 13.42
C VAL A 30 2.25 6.62 14.40
N GLU A 31 1.44 7.66 14.54
CA GLU A 31 0.25 7.66 15.39
C GLU A 31 -0.98 7.23 14.59
N ARG A 32 -1.13 7.77 13.36
CA ARG A 32 -2.17 7.36 12.41
C ARG A 32 -1.62 7.25 11.00
N LEU A 33 -2.09 6.22 10.31
CA LEU A 33 -1.78 6.02 8.90
C LEU A 33 -3.01 5.45 8.21
N HIS A 34 -3.41 6.11 7.13
CA HIS A 34 -4.34 5.56 6.16
C HIS A 34 -3.66 5.59 4.79
N LEU A 35 -3.63 4.45 4.13
CA LEU A 35 -3.02 4.26 2.84
C LEU A 35 -3.90 3.34 1.98
N THR A 36 -4.07 3.71 0.72
CA THR A 36 -4.68 2.85 -0.31
C THR A 36 -3.64 2.55 -1.37
N PHE A 37 -3.73 1.36 -1.97
CA PHE A 37 -2.81 0.93 -3.01
C PHE A 37 -3.53 0.24 -4.15
N GLU A 38 -2.95 0.38 -5.33
CA GLU A 38 -3.30 -0.35 -6.53
C GLU A 38 -2.02 -0.89 -7.16
N GLN A 39 -2.02 -2.18 -7.45
CA GLN A 39 -0.87 -2.92 -7.96
C GLN A 39 -1.29 -3.77 -9.15
N HIS A 40 -0.59 -3.58 -10.27
CA HIS A 40 -0.68 -4.38 -11.48
C HIS A 40 0.54 -5.28 -11.60
N CYS A 41 0.30 -6.53 -11.94
CA CYS A 41 1.31 -7.56 -12.13
C CYS A 41 1.53 -7.80 -13.62
N GLU A 42 2.77 -7.80 -14.10
CA GLU A 42 3.13 -8.15 -15.49
C GLU A 42 2.35 -7.35 -16.57
N GLY A 43 2.02 -6.08 -16.29
CA GLY A 43 1.21 -5.24 -17.18
C GLY A 43 -0.25 -5.68 -17.33
N GLY A 44 -0.71 -6.63 -16.50
CA GLY A 44 -2.08 -7.13 -16.51
C GLY A 44 -3.11 -6.07 -16.15
N ILE A 45 -4.26 -6.13 -16.83
CA ILE A 45 -5.42 -5.25 -16.56
C ILE A 45 -5.99 -5.45 -15.14
N PRO A 46 -6.09 -6.70 -14.61
CA PRO A 46 -6.52 -6.89 -13.22
C PRO A 46 -5.51 -6.31 -12.24
N ALA A 47 -5.99 -5.44 -11.33
CA ALA A 47 -5.17 -4.87 -10.28
C ALA A 47 -5.53 -5.45 -8.91
N LEU A 48 -4.52 -5.78 -8.12
CA LEU A 48 -4.66 -5.93 -6.68
C LEU A 48 -4.89 -4.55 -6.07
N ARG A 49 -5.96 -4.38 -5.32
CA ARG A 49 -6.26 -3.15 -4.59
C ARG A 49 -6.42 -3.45 -3.11
N GLY A 50 -6.02 -2.52 -2.27
CA GLY A 50 -6.21 -2.65 -0.83
C GLY A 50 -6.11 -1.32 -0.10
N GLU A 51 -6.49 -1.39 1.17
CA GLU A 51 -6.48 -0.27 2.10
C GLU A 51 -5.85 -0.75 3.41
N ILE A 52 -4.98 0.09 3.98
CA ILE A 52 -4.32 -0.11 5.26
C ILE A 52 -4.72 1.07 6.14
N SER A 53 -5.29 0.76 7.30
CA SER A 53 -5.61 1.73 8.34
C SER A 53 -4.94 1.32 9.65
N TYR A 54 -4.27 2.27 10.31
CA TYR A 54 -3.57 2.08 11.58
C TYR A 54 -3.83 3.26 12.51
N GLY A 55 -3.97 2.98 13.82
CA GLY A 55 -4.08 4.02 14.85
C GLY A 55 -5.45 4.67 15.01
N LYS A 56 -6.53 3.96 14.65
CA LYS A 56 -7.92 4.44 14.80
C LYS A 56 -8.24 4.88 16.24
#